data_AF-A0A7X8AC46-F1
#
_entry.id   AF-A0A7X8AC46-F1
#
_cell.length_a   1.000
_cell.length_b   1.000
_cell.length_c   1.000
_cell.angle_alpha   90.00
_cell.angle_beta   90.00
_cell.angle_gamma   90.00
#
_symmetry.space_group_name_H-M   'P 1'
#
loop_
_entity.id
_entity.type
_entity.pdbx_description
1 polymer ?
#
loop_
_entity_poly.entity_id
_entity_poly.type
_entity_poly.pdbx_seq_one_letter_code
_entity_poly.pdbx_strand_id
1 'polypeptide(L)'
;MNSNSKTFTDIYNTHYKKAFYFVKSYVHDESIAEDIVSESLIKLWEQLKQREINPIAPFLLTILKNKALDFLKHQEVERAALEEIKSWREYDLSIRICSLEECNPYDIFSGEVESIVNSTLKLLPPQTRDVFMMSRFQNKSNKEIAESMNISIKSVEYHITKTLKVLRVALKDYLPIFFFLFI
;
A
#
# COMPACT_ATOMS: atom_id res chain seq x y z
N MET A 1 63.25 -22.11 -8.65
CA MET A 1 62.35 -21.67 -9.73
C MET A 1 61.39 -22.82 -10.04
N ASN A 2 60.11 -22.69 -9.69
CA ASN A 2 59.03 -23.54 -10.20
C ASN A 2 57.86 -22.61 -10.53
N SER A 3 57.84 -22.14 -11.77
CA SER A 3 56.97 -21.07 -12.28
C SER A 3 55.74 -21.67 -12.94
N ASN A 4 54.82 -22.24 -12.16
CA ASN A 4 53.54 -22.77 -12.69
C ASN A 4 52.31 -22.47 -11.80
N SER A 5 52.41 -21.52 -10.85
CA SER A 5 51.23 -21.09 -10.09
C SER A 5 50.40 -20.12 -10.93
N LYS A 6 49.21 -20.53 -11.38
CA LYS A 6 48.24 -19.61 -12.00
C LYS A 6 47.90 -18.50 -11.02
N THR A 7 48.00 -17.25 -11.45
CA THR A 7 47.57 -16.11 -10.65
C THR A 7 46.07 -15.92 -10.74
N PHE A 8 45.49 -15.16 -9.81
CA PHE A 8 44.09 -14.73 -9.91
C PHE A 8 43.81 -14.01 -11.23
N THR A 9 44.73 -13.14 -11.66
CA THR A 9 44.63 -12.40 -12.91
C THR A 9 44.55 -13.32 -14.14
N ASP A 10 45.32 -14.43 -14.15
CA ASP A 10 45.27 -15.40 -15.25
C ASP A 10 43.90 -16.10 -15.32
N ILE A 11 43.36 -16.50 -14.17
CA ILE A 11 42.05 -17.15 -14.06
C ILE A 11 40.95 -16.18 -14.50
N TYR A 12 41.02 -14.93 -14.02
CA TYR A 12 40.07 -13.88 -14.37
C TYR A 12 40.05 -13.62 -15.87
N ASN A 13 41.21 -13.31 -16.46
CA ASN A 13 41.33 -13.00 -17.89
C ASN A 13 40.89 -14.18 -18.78
N THR A 14 41.12 -15.42 -18.34
CA THR A 14 40.74 -16.62 -19.08
C THR A 14 39.23 -16.87 -19.07
N HIS A 15 38.57 -16.65 -17.93
CA HIS A 15 37.23 -17.15 -17.70
C HIS A 15 36.14 -16.08 -17.66
N TYR A 16 36.48 -14.83 -17.31
CA TYR A 16 35.51 -13.75 -17.06
C TYR A 16 34.51 -13.56 -18.19
N LYS A 17 34.99 -13.34 -19.41
CA LYS A 17 34.10 -13.04 -20.55
C LYS A 17 33.08 -14.14 -20.84
N LYS A 18 33.49 -15.41 -20.75
CA LYS A 18 32.58 -16.56 -20.94
C LYS A 18 31.61 -16.72 -19.78
N ALA A 19 32.10 -16.54 -18.55
CA ALA A 19 31.27 -16.57 -17.35
C ALA A 19 30.20 -15.47 -17.37
N PHE A 20 30.59 -14.26 -17.78
CA PHE A 20 29.71 -13.11 -17.94
C PHE A 20 28.58 -13.37 -18.92
N TYR A 21 28.88 -13.79 -20.16
CA TYR A 21 27.82 -14.08 -21.12
C TYR A 21 26.92 -15.24 -20.68
N PHE A 22 27.48 -16.25 -20.02
CA PHE A 22 26.69 -17.33 -19.45
C PHE A 22 25.70 -16.81 -18.40
N VAL A 23 26.17 -16.08 -17.38
CA VAL A 23 25.29 -15.56 -16.32
C VAL A 23 24.29 -14.54 -16.90
N LYS A 24 24.76 -13.60 -17.74
CA LYS A 24 23.90 -12.59 -18.39
C LYS A 24 22.78 -13.21 -19.22
N SER A 25 23.00 -14.38 -19.85
CA SER A 25 21.95 -15.08 -20.59
C SER A 25 20.82 -15.66 -19.73
N TYR A 26 20.99 -15.71 -18.40
CA TYR A 26 19.95 -16.15 -17.47
C TYR A 26 19.37 -14.99 -16.65
N VAL A 27 20.23 -14.11 -16.11
CA VAL A 27 19.79 -13.03 -15.20
C VAL A 27 19.30 -11.80 -15.95
N HIS A 28 19.65 -11.66 -17.24
CA HIS A 28 19.25 -10.55 -18.12
C HIS A 28 19.56 -9.14 -17.61
N ASP A 29 20.45 -9.02 -16.62
CA ASP A 29 20.92 -7.77 -16.04
C ASP A 29 22.45 -7.76 -16.07
N GLU A 30 23.02 -6.66 -16.55
CA GLU A 30 24.47 -6.52 -16.71
C GLU A 30 25.18 -6.42 -15.38
N SER A 31 24.71 -5.55 -14.48
CA SER A 31 25.33 -5.32 -13.18
C SER A 31 25.29 -6.60 -12.34
N ILE A 32 24.15 -7.28 -12.31
CA ILE A 32 24.00 -8.54 -11.57
C ILE A 32 24.91 -9.63 -12.15
N ALA A 33 25.05 -9.68 -13.48
CA ALA A 33 25.95 -10.64 -14.11
C ALA A 33 27.42 -10.38 -13.75
N GLU A 34 27.86 -9.12 -13.71
CA GLU A 34 29.22 -8.75 -13.30
C GLU A 34 29.49 -9.14 -11.84
N ASP A 35 28.55 -8.87 -10.93
CA ASP A 35 28.68 -9.20 -9.51
C ASP A 35 28.77 -10.72 -9.30
N ILE A 36 27.84 -11.48 -9.88
CA ILE A 36 27.82 -12.96 -9.76
C ILE A 36 29.12 -13.57 -10.30
N VAL A 37 29.62 -13.08 -11.44
CA VAL A 37 30.87 -13.59 -12.03
C VAL A 37 32.06 -13.27 -11.16
N SER A 38 32.16 -12.03 -10.66
CA SER A 38 33.25 -11.58 -9.81
C SER A 38 33.31 -12.41 -8.53
N GLU A 39 32.18 -12.56 -7.85
CA GLU A 39 32.07 -13.42 -6.66
C GLU A 39 32.39 -14.89 -6.96
N SER A 40 31.98 -15.39 -8.13
CA SER A 40 32.25 -16.77 -8.53
C SER A 40 33.73 -17.03 -8.78
N LEU A 41 34.43 -16.07 -9.40
CA LEU A 41 35.87 -16.16 -9.65
C LEU A 41 36.68 -15.99 -8.36
N ILE A 42 36.25 -15.13 -7.45
CA ILE A 42 36.85 -15.02 -6.10
C ILE A 42 36.69 -16.34 -5.36
N LYS A 43 35.48 -16.92 -5.33
CA LYS A 43 35.23 -18.21 -4.70
C LYS A 43 36.05 -19.33 -5.32
N LEU A 44 36.15 -19.38 -6.65
CA LEU A 44 37.02 -20.33 -7.35
C LEU A 44 38.48 -20.18 -6.90
N TRP A 45 38.98 -18.96 -6.82
CA TRP A 45 40.36 -18.67 -6.41
C TRP A 45 40.65 -19.11 -4.98
N GLU A 46 39.75 -18.83 -4.04
CA GLU A 46 39.86 -19.31 -2.66
C GLU A 46 39.91 -20.83 -2.57
N GLN A 47 39.10 -21.52 -3.39
CA GLN A 47 39.08 -22.98 -3.44
C GLN A 47 40.37 -23.55 -4.05
N LEU A 48 40.93 -22.90 -5.07
CA LEU A 48 42.21 -23.29 -5.68
C LEU A 48 43.41 -23.11 -4.74
N LYS A 49 43.33 -22.20 -3.75
CA LYS A 49 44.36 -22.08 -2.70
C LYS A 49 44.36 -23.26 -1.72
N GLN A 50 43.22 -23.92 -1.56
CA GLN A 50 43.02 -24.97 -0.55
C GLN A 50 43.22 -26.37 -1.13
N ARG A 51 42.94 -26.57 -2.42
CA ARG A 51 43.00 -27.87 -3.08
C ARG A 51 43.25 -27.74 -4.57
N GLU A 52 43.76 -28.80 -5.16
CA GLU A 52 43.83 -28.93 -6.61
C GLU A 52 42.44 -29.14 -7.21
N ILE A 53 42.09 -28.35 -8.23
CA ILE A 53 40.83 -28.46 -8.96
C ILE A 53 41.13 -28.57 -10.45
N ASN A 54 40.82 -29.73 -11.01
CA ASN A 54 40.97 -30.00 -12.44
C ASN A 54 39.84 -30.95 -12.89
N PRO A 55 39.04 -30.60 -13.92
CA PRO A 55 39.06 -29.37 -14.71
C PRO A 55 38.38 -28.17 -14.03
N ILE A 56 38.97 -26.98 -14.19
CA ILE A 56 38.48 -25.70 -13.61
C ILE A 56 37.12 -25.29 -14.19
N ALA A 57 36.91 -25.46 -15.50
CA ALA A 57 35.74 -24.91 -16.18
C ALA A 57 34.39 -25.49 -15.71
N PRO A 58 34.23 -26.82 -15.56
CA PRO A 58 33.00 -27.39 -14.99
C PRO A 58 32.75 -26.96 -13.54
N PHE A 59 33.82 -26.85 -12.74
CA PHE A 59 33.70 -26.39 -11.36
C PHE A 59 33.24 -24.93 -11.27
N LEU A 60 33.83 -24.04 -12.07
CA LEU A 60 33.41 -22.65 -12.18
C LEU A 60 31.95 -22.55 -12.68
N LEU A 61 31.57 -23.37 -13.66
CA LEU A 61 30.21 -23.41 -14.19
C LEU A 61 29.19 -23.80 -13.10
N THR A 62 29.54 -24.74 -12.22
CA THR A 62 28.69 -25.09 -11.06
C THR A 62 28.50 -23.91 -10.12
N ILE A 63 29.57 -23.14 -9.82
CA ILE A 63 29.48 -21.97 -8.95
C ILE A 63 28.57 -20.91 -9.60
N LEU A 64 28.81 -20.59 -10.88
CA LEU A 64 28.03 -19.61 -11.63
C LEU A 64 26.55 -20.00 -11.72
N LYS A 65 26.28 -21.26 -12.07
CA LYS A 65 24.91 -21.79 -12.17
C LYS A 65 24.18 -21.66 -10.84
N ASN A 66 24.81 -22.04 -9.74
CA ASN A 66 24.17 -22.01 -8.43
C ASN A 66 23.86 -20.57 -8.00
N LYS A 67 24.82 -19.65 -8.16
CA LYS A 67 24.59 -18.23 -7.84
C LYS A 67 23.52 -17.58 -8.71
N ALA A 68 23.51 -17.86 -10.01
CA ALA A 68 22.46 -17.38 -10.91
C ALA A 68 21.08 -17.97 -10.55
N LEU A 69 21.03 -19.26 -10.19
CA LEU A 69 19.79 -19.91 -9.75
C LEU A 69 19.27 -19.32 -8.43
N ASP A 70 20.15 -19.07 -7.47
CA ASP A 70 19.80 -18.47 -6.18
C ASP A 70 19.23 -17.06 -6.39
N PHE A 71 19.85 -16.25 -7.25
CA PHE A 71 19.33 -14.94 -7.66
C PHE A 71 17.93 -15.04 -8.29
N LEU A 72 17.74 -15.93 -9.27
CA LEU A 72 16.46 -16.09 -9.97
C LEU A 72 15.34 -16.58 -9.04
N LYS A 73 15.64 -17.49 -8.12
CA LYS A 73 14.68 -17.93 -7.09
C LYS A 73 14.27 -16.80 -6.16
N HIS A 74 15.22 -15.94 -5.79
CA HIS A 74 14.90 -14.77 -4.98
C HIS A 74 13.96 -13.82 -5.72
N GLN A 75 14.27 -13.54 -7.00
CA GLN A 75 13.43 -12.72 -7.87
C GLN A 75 12.02 -13.30 -8.06
N GLU A 76 11.89 -14.63 -8.18
CA GLU A 76 10.59 -15.31 -8.27
C GLU A 76 9.73 -15.08 -7.02
N VAL A 77 10.32 -15.19 -5.82
CA VAL A 77 9.61 -14.96 -4.55
C VAL A 77 9.17 -13.50 -4.41
N GLU A 78 10.04 -12.54 -4.73
CA GLU A 78 9.70 -11.12 -4.69
C GLU A 78 8.54 -10.80 -5.64
N ARG A 79 8.59 -11.36 -6.85
CA ARG A 79 7.53 -11.18 -7.84
C ARG A 79 6.19 -11.76 -7.37
N ALA A 80 6.19 -12.97 -6.81
CA ALA A 80 4.98 -13.60 -6.31
C ALA A 80 4.31 -12.75 -5.21
N ALA A 81 5.10 -12.21 -4.28
CA ALA A 81 4.58 -11.31 -3.24
C ALA A 81 3.96 -10.03 -3.82
N LEU A 82 4.57 -9.44 -4.86
CA LEU A 82 4.03 -8.26 -5.53
C LEU A 82 2.73 -8.56 -6.29
N GLU A 83 2.64 -9.73 -6.93
CA GLU A 83 1.43 -10.16 -7.64
C GLU A 83 0.26 -10.40 -6.67
N GLU A 84 0.51 -10.98 -5.49
CA GLU A 84 -0.51 -11.14 -4.44
C GLU A 84 -1.06 -9.77 -3.99
N ILE A 85 -0.18 -8.81 -3.69
CA ILE A 85 -0.58 -7.45 -3.30
C ILE A 85 -1.35 -6.76 -4.44
N LYS A 86 -1.00 -7.01 -5.70
CA LYS A 86 -1.73 -6.49 -6.85
C LYS A 86 -3.14 -7.07 -6.93
N SER A 87 -3.30 -8.38 -6.74
CA SER A 87 -4.60 -9.06 -6.73
C SER A 87 -5.54 -8.50 -5.64
N TRP A 88 -5.02 -8.28 -4.42
CA TRP A 88 -5.81 -7.66 -3.34
C TRP A 88 -6.28 -6.25 -3.69
N ARG A 89 -5.42 -5.44 -4.32
CA ARG A 89 -5.78 -4.07 -4.74
C ARG A 89 -6.81 -4.05 -5.86
N GLU A 90 -6.71 -4.97 -6.81
CA GLU A 90 -7.70 -5.11 -7.88
C GLU A 90 -9.05 -5.56 -7.31
N TYR A 91 -9.04 -6.47 -6.34
CA TYR A 91 -10.24 -6.89 -5.62
C TYR A 91 -10.88 -5.73 -4.84
N ASP A 92 -10.12 -5.00 -4.02
CA ASP A 92 -10.61 -3.81 -3.29
C ASP A 92 -11.21 -2.77 -4.24
N LEU A 93 -10.53 -2.48 -5.35
CA LEU A 93 -11.02 -1.55 -6.35
C LEU A 93 -12.34 -2.03 -6.96
N SER A 94 -12.46 -3.32 -7.28
CA SER A 94 -13.69 -3.90 -7.85
C SER A 94 -14.87 -3.80 -6.88
N ILE A 95 -14.66 -4.11 -5.60
CA ILE A 95 -15.69 -3.99 -4.55
C ILE A 95 -16.13 -2.54 -4.40
N ARG A 96 -15.19 -1.59 -4.40
CA ARG A 96 -15.51 -0.16 -4.28
C ARG A 96 -16.28 0.37 -5.49
N ILE A 97 -15.93 -0.08 -6.69
CA ILE A 97 -16.65 0.26 -7.93
C ILE A 97 -18.07 -0.32 -7.87
N CYS A 98 -18.23 -1.62 -7.64
CA CYS A 98 -19.55 -2.26 -7.55
C CYS A 98 -20.42 -1.60 -6.46
N SER A 99 -19.84 -1.31 -5.29
CA SER A 99 -20.55 -0.60 -4.22
C SER A 99 -21.01 0.79 -4.61
N LEU A 100 -20.29 1.49 -5.49
CA LEU A 100 -20.68 2.81 -6.01
C LEU A 100 -21.69 2.69 -7.15
N GLU A 101 -21.59 1.67 -8.00
CA GLU A 101 -22.54 1.43 -9.09
C GLU A 101 -23.91 0.99 -8.57
N GLU A 102 -23.94 0.18 -7.52
CA GLU A 102 -25.17 -0.25 -6.83
C GLU A 102 -25.71 0.84 -5.89
N CYS A 103 -24.96 1.92 -5.69
CA CYS A 103 -25.39 3.05 -4.86
C CYS A 103 -26.48 3.85 -5.56
N ASN A 104 -27.74 3.58 -5.23
CA ASN A 104 -28.87 4.38 -5.70
C ASN A 104 -29.06 5.61 -4.80
N PRO A 105 -28.87 6.85 -5.31
CA PRO A 105 -29.06 8.06 -4.50
C PRO A 105 -30.48 8.22 -3.96
N TYR A 106 -31.50 7.64 -4.60
CA TYR A 106 -32.87 7.73 -4.11
C TYR A 106 -33.15 6.85 -2.88
N ASP A 107 -32.44 5.74 -2.72
CA ASP A 107 -32.53 4.89 -1.52
C ASP A 107 -31.77 5.52 -0.34
N ILE A 108 -30.74 6.32 -0.63
CA ILE A 108 -29.96 7.12 0.33
C ILE A 108 -30.80 8.24 0.96
N PHE A 109 -31.71 8.85 0.20
CA PHE A 109 -32.67 9.84 0.71
C PHE A 109 -34.06 9.23 0.94
N SER A 110 -34.11 7.93 1.26
CA SER A 110 -35.37 7.28 1.58
C SER A 110 -36.09 7.98 2.74
N GLY A 111 -37.43 7.90 2.75
CA GLY A 111 -38.25 8.44 3.84
C GLY A 111 -37.89 7.89 5.23
N GLU A 112 -37.18 6.75 5.28
CA GLU A 112 -36.62 6.17 6.50
C GLU A 112 -35.54 7.06 7.12
N VAL A 113 -34.56 7.53 6.35
CA VAL A 113 -33.49 8.42 6.84
C VAL A 113 -34.07 9.74 7.33
N GLU A 114 -35.00 10.32 6.56
CA GLU A 114 -35.70 11.54 6.96
C GLU A 114 -36.52 11.33 8.24
N SER A 115 -37.17 10.18 8.39
CA SER A 115 -37.89 9.80 9.61
C SER A 115 -36.96 9.65 10.81
N ILE A 116 -35.80 9.04 10.66
CA ILE A 116 -34.79 8.90 11.72
C ILE A 116 -34.27 10.28 12.15
N VAL A 117 -33.94 11.16 11.21
CA VAL A 117 -33.49 12.53 11.52
C VAL A 117 -34.60 13.29 12.27
N ASN A 118 -35.82 13.31 11.74
CA ASN A 118 -36.94 14.03 12.35
C ASN A 118 -37.32 13.49 13.73
N SER A 119 -37.35 12.18 13.90
CA SER A 119 -37.62 11.55 15.20
C SER A 119 -36.51 11.84 16.22
N THR A 120 -35.25 11.79 15.79
CA THR A 120 -34.10 12.12 16.64
C THR A 120 -34.11 13.59 17.08
N LEU A 121 -34.41 14.51 16.17
CA LEU A 121 -34.52 15.94 16.48
C LEU A 121 -35.66 16.25 17.45
N LYS A 122 -36.77 15.48 17.40
CA LYS A 122 -37.89 15.61 18.35
C LYS A 122 -37.54 15.22 19.79
N LEU A 123 -36.51 14.40 19.99
CA LEU A 123 -36.04 14.00 21.33
C LEU A 123 -35.15 15.07 22.00
N LEU A 124 -34.72 16.09 21.24
CA LEU A 124 -33.86 17.14 21.76
C LEU A 124 -34.68 18.27 22.43
N PRO A 125 -34.12 18.95 23.45
CA PRO A 125 -34.75 20.15 24.01
C PRO A 125 -35.05 21.18 22.90
N PRO A 126 -36.19 21.90 22.95
CA PRO A 126 -36.61 22.81 21.90
C PRO A 126 -35.52 23.76 21.43
N GLN A 127 -34.82 24.41 22.38
CA GLN A 127 -33.72 25.32 22.07
C GLN A 127 -32.57 24.66 21.29
N THR A 128 -32.21 23.41 21.60
CA THR A 128 -31.14 22.68 20.91
C THR A 128 -31.54 22.31 19.48
N ARG A 129 -32.80 21.90 19.30
CA ARG A 129 -33.38 21.62 17.99
C ARG A 129 -33.44 22.88 17.15
N ASP A 130 -33.94 23.99 17.72
CA ASP A 130 -34.15 25.24 16.99
C ASP A 130 -32.79 25.83 16.52
N VAL A 131 -31.76 25.82 17.38
CA VAL A 131 -30.38 26.17 16.98
C VAL A 131 -29.93 25.34 15.77
N PHE A 132 -30.15 24.02 15.81
CA PHE A 132 -29.75 23.13 14.72
C PHE A 132 -30.53 23.43 13.43
N MET A 133 -31.83 23.68 13.53
CA MET A 133 -32.67 24.02 12.39
C MET A 133 -32.24 25.32 11.72
N MET A 134 -31.92 26.34 12.51
CA MET A 134 -31.45 27.63 12.02
C MET A 134 -30.09 27.51 11.32
N SER A 135 -29.20 26.66 11.83
CA SER A 135 -27.89 26.40 11.21
C SER A 135 -28.02 25.63 9.89
N ARG A 136 -28.74 24.50 9.87
CA ARG A 136 -28.72 23.57 8.74
C ARG A 136 -29.79 23.78 7.68
N PHE A 137 -30.96 24.28 8.06
CA PHE A 137 -32.06 24.48 7.11
C PHE A 137 -32.28 25.95 6.75
N GLN A 138 -31.88 26.87 7.62
CA GLN A 138 -31.97 28.32 7.35
C GLN A 138 -30.63 28.95 6.96
N ASN A 139 -29.54 28.17 6.95
CA ASN A 139 -28.18 28.61 6.61
C ASN A 139 -27.69 29.84 7.40
N LYS A 140 -28.16 30.01 8.64
CA LYS A 140 -27.69 31.10 9.50
C LYS A 140 -26.33 30.77 10.09
N SER A 141 -25.45 31.76 10.13
CA SER A 141 -24.16 31.68 10.81
C SER A 141 -24.34 31.56 12.33
N ASN A 142 -23.34 31.01 13.02
CA ASN A 142 -23.39 30.89 14.48
C ASN A 142 -23.59 32.25 15.17
N LYS A 143 -23.09 33.33 14.56
CA LYS A 143 -23.28 34.71 15.03
C LYS A 143 -24.74 35.15 14.92
N GLU A 144 -25.36 34.96 13.75
CA GLU A 144 -26.78 35.30 13.54
C GLU A 144 -27.70 34.48 14.45
N ILE A 145 -27.38 33.21 14.70
CA ILE A 145 -28.14 32.36 15.63
C ILE A 145 -27.96 32.86 17.07
N ALA A 146 -26.74 33.18 17.48
CA ALA A 146 -26.45 33.71 18.81
C ALA A 146 -27.21 35.01 19.08
N GLU A 147 -27.22 35.93 18.12
CA GLU A 147 -27.96 37.20 18.19
C GLU A 147 -29.48 36.97 18.25
N SER A 148 -30.02 36.14 17.35
CA SER A 148 -31.47 35.89 17.28
C SER A 148 -32.04 35.11 18.47
N MET A 149 -31.25 34.26 19.10
CA MET A 149 -31.67 33.47 20.28
C MET A 149 -31.18 34.05 21.61
N ASN A 150 -30.46 35.19 21.58
CA ASN A 150 -29.87 35.85 22.74
C ASN A 150 -29.01 34.90 23.61
N ILE A 151 -28.13 34.12 22.96
CA ILE A 151 -27.17 33.21 23.60
C ILE A 151 -25.76 33.48 23.09
N SER A 152 -24.74 32.96 23.77
CA SER A 152 -23.36 33.09 23.27
C SER A 152 -23.11 32.23 22.03
N ILE A 153 -22.19 32.64 21.16
CA ILE A 153 -21.71 31.83 20.02
C ILE A 153 -21.23 30.45 20.49
N LYS A 154 -20.53 30.38 21.63
CA LYS A 154 -20.12 29.12 22.26
C LYS A 154 -21.30 28.23 22.63
N SER A 155 -22.42 28.81 23.06
CA SER A 155 -23.65 28.07 23.33
C SER A 155 -24.26 27.50 22.05
N VAL A 156 -24.23 28.25 20.94
CA VAL A 156 -24.66 27.77 19.61
C VAL A 156 -23.82 26.55 19.18
N GLU A 157 -22.48 26.67 19.24
CA GLU A 157 -21.56 25.58 18.92
C GLU A 157 -21.80 24.34 19.80
N TYR A 158 -22.05 24.54 21.09
CA TYR A 158 -22.42 23.48 22.02
C TYR A 158 -23.69 22.75 21.57
N HIS A 159 -24.77 23.48 21.24
CA HIS A 159 -26.03 22.88 20.78
C HIS A 159 -25.85 22.13 19.45
N ILE A 160 -25.12 22.70 18.48
CA ILE A 160 -24.82 22.03 17.21
C ILE A 160 -24.04 20.73 17.45
N THR A 161 -22.96 20.80 18.22
CA THR A 161 -22.12 19.62 18.53
C THR A 161 -22.91 18.54 19.25
N LYS A 162 -23.79 18.94 20.18
CA LYS A 162 -24.67 18.02 20.90
C LYS A 162 -25.64 17.31 19.95
N THR A 163 -26.30 18.05 19.05
CA THR A 163 -27.22 17.47 18.07
C THR A 163 -26.51 16.50 17.12
N LEU A 164 -25.33 16.86 16.63
CA LEU A 164 -24.53 16.01 15.75
C LEU A 164 -24.11 14.69 16.41
N LYS A 165 -23.80 14.70 17.72
CA LYS A 165 -23.48 13.48 18.46
C LYS A 165 -24.66 12.51 18.52
N VAL A 166 -25.87 13.03 18.77
CA VAL A 166 -27.08 12.19 18.84
C VAL A 166 -27.47 11.67 17.46
N LEU A 167 -27.42 12.52 16.44
CA LEU A 167 -27.67 12.11 15.04
C LEU A 167 -26.67 11.07 14.55
N ARG A 168 -25.39 11.16 14.94
CA ARG A 168 -24.38 10.15 14.60
C ARG A 168 -24.72 8.77 15.15
N VAL A 169 -25.26 8.70 16.36
CA VAL A 169 -25.68 7.43 16.98
C VAL A 169 -26.94 6.88 16.31
N ALA A 170 -27.91 7.76 16.03
CA ALA A 170 -29.16 7.38 15.37
C ALA A 170 -28.95 6.92 13.92
N LEU A 171 -27.94 7.47 13.23
CA LEU A 171 -27.59 7.16 11.84
C LEU A 171 -26.36 6.25 11.73
N LYS A 172 -26.01 5.47 12.77
CA LYS A 172 -24.81 4.62 12.79
C LYS A 172 -24.79 3.57 11.66
N ASP A 173 -25.96 3.10 11.24
CA ASP A 173 -26.10 2.12 10.15
C ASP A 173 -26.12 2.81 8.77
N TYR A 174 -26.07 4.16 8.78
CA TYR A 174 -26.09 5.05 7.62
C TYR A 174 -24.89 6.03 7.65
N LEU A 175 -23.76 5.63 8.23
CA LEU A 175 -22.58 6.51 8.43
C LEU A 175 -22.13 7.25 7.17
N PRO A 176 -22.06 6.64 5.97
CA PRO A 176 -21.74 7.37 4.73
C PRO A 176 -22.67 8.57 4.49
N ILE A 177 -23.96 8.43 4.81
CA ILE A 177 -24.99 9.47 4.65
C ILE A 177 -24.82 10.57 5.70
N PHE A 178 -24.46 10.21 6.93
CA PHE A 178 -24.17 11.18 7.99
C PHE A 178 -23.04 12.13 7.60
N PHE A 179 -21.95 11.61 7.01
CA PHE A 179 -20.84 12.44 6.54
C PHE A 179 -21.27 13.37 5.41
N PHE A 180 -22.11 12.92 4.48
CA PHE A 180 -22.62 13.77 3.39
C PHE A 180 -23.55 14.89 3.86
N LEU A 181 -24.43 14.62 4.83
CA LEU A 181 -25.45 15.57 5.28
C LEU A 181 -24.97 16.59 6.32
N PHE A 182 -23.97 16.24 7.14
CA PHE A 182 -23.71 16.96 8.39
C PHE A 182 -22.28 17.44 8.60
N ILE A 183 -21.32 17.00 7.78
CA ILE A 183 -19.93 17.48 7.79
C ILE A 183 -19.72 18.36 6.57
#